data_AF-A0A7V3RF00-F1
#
_entry.id   AF-A0A7V3RF00-F1
#
_cell.length_a   1.000
_cell.length_b   1.000
_cell.length_c   1.000
_cell.angle_alpha   90.00
_cell.angle_beta   90.00
_cell.angle_gamma   90.00
#
_symmetry.space_group_name_H-M   'P 1'
#
loop_
_entity.id
_entity.type
_entity.pdbx_description
1 polymer ?
#
loop_
_entity_poly.entity_id
_entity_poly.type
_entity_poly.pdbx_seq_one_letter_code
_entity_poly.pdbx_strand_id
1 'polypeptide(L)'
;MNRLVGSISKFGTLYSQSTQMENQLTNYSSLLNAKKISISELKNKLLQIMPNASFKIAGDTLSLQSQISVNPYVLINLLSQFTNVDVIGLQFQSDSPIFYEYRNYDQKMVPKYSLKIFTVKVYGG
;
A
#
# COMPACT_ATOMS: atom_id res chain seq x y z
N MET A 1 -10.78 40.45 -38.10
CA MET A 1 -11.68 40.12 -36.96
C MET A 1 -11.76 38.62 -36.67
N ASN A 2 -12.01 37.73 -37.64
CA ASN A 2 -12.16 36.27 -37.40
C ASN A 2 -10.98 35.58 -36.69
N ARG A 3 -9.72 35.98 -36.94
CA ARG A 3 -8.56 35.43 -36.23
C ARG A 3 -8.52 35.79 -34.75
N LEU A 4 -9.00 36.98 -34.39
CA LEU A 4 -8.99 37.50 -33.01
C LEU A 4 -10.08 36.81 -32.17
N VAL A 5 -11.27 36.63 -32.75
CA VAL A 5 -12.38 35.88 -32.13
C VAL A 5 -12.01 34.41 -31.92
N GLY A 6 -11.33 33.79 -32.89
CA GLY A 6 -10.83 32.42 -32.76
C GLY A 6 -9.75 32.25 -31.67
N SER A 7 -8.86 33.23 -31.51
CA SER A 7 -7.87 33.23 -30.43
C SER A 7 -8.52 33.41 -29.05
N ILE A 8 -9.50 34.31 -28.91
CA ILE A 8 -10.24 34.53 -27.65
C ILE A 8 -11.00 33.26 -27.24
N SER A 9 -11.65 32.59 -28.19
CA SER A 9 -12.32 31.30 -27.94
C SER A 9 -11.34 30.22 -27.48
N LYS A 10 -10.16 30.10 -28.11
CA LYS A 10 -9.10 29.18 -27.67
C LYS A 10 -8.60 29.49 -26.25
N PHE A 11 -8.44 30.77 -25.90
CA PHE A 11 -8.06 31.18 -24.54
C PHE A 11 -9.14 30.78 -23.52
N GLY A 12 -10.42 30.98 -23.84
CA GLY A 12 -11.52 30.52 -22.98
C GLY A 12 -11.50 29.01 -22.75
N THR A 13 -11.24 28.21 -23.80
CA THR A 13 -11.09 26.75 -23.67
C THR A 13 -9.88 26.36 -22.83
N LEU A 14 -8.71 26.95 -23.07
CA LEU A 14 -7.49 26.68 -22.30
C LEU A 14 -7.66 27.03 -20.82
N TYR A 15 -8.32 28.15 -20.51
CA TYR A 15 -8.62 28.54 -19.14
C TYR A 15 -9.53 27.52 -18.45
N SER A 16 -10.61 27.08 -19.14
CA SER A 16 -11.50 26.05 -18.59
C SER A 16 -10.81 24.71 -18.35
N GLN A 17 -9.89 24.31 -19.24
CA GLN A 17 -9.05 23.12 -19.06
C GLN A 17 -8.10 23.26 -17.87
N SER A 18 -7.48 24.42 -17.69
CA SER A 18 -6.62 24.71 -16.53
C SER A 18 -7.37 24.57 -15.22
N THR A 19 -8.55 25.19 -15.10
CA THR A 19 -9.38 25.08 -13.90
C THR A 19 -9.83 23.64 -13.64
N GLN A 20 -10.15 22.87 -14.68
CA GLN A 20 -10.47 21.45 -14.54
C GLN A 20 -9.28 20.64 -14.02
N MET A 21 -8.08 20.88 -14.53
CA MET A 21 -6.86 20.22 -14.05
C MET A 21 -6.55 20.57 -12.59
N GLU A 22 -6.69 21.83 -12.19
CA GLU A 22 -6.51 22.25 -10.79
C GLU A 22 -7.50 21.56 -9.85
N ASN A 23 -8.77 21.46 -10.26
CA ASN A 23 -9.78 20.74 -9.50
C ASN A 23 -9.46 19.25 -9.39
N GLN A 24 -9.01 18.62 -10.48
CA GLN A 24 -8.58 17.22 -10.48
C GLN A 24 -7.37 17.00 -9.56
N LEU A 25 -6.34 17.85 -9.65
CA LEU A 25 -5.16 17.80 -8.78
C LEU A 25 -5.53 17.95 -7.31
N THR A 26 -6.41 18.89 -6.98
CA THR A 26 -6.88 19.10 -5.62
C THR A 26 -7.64 17.88 -5.10
N ASN A 27 -8.51 17.29 -5.92
CA ASN A 27 -9.25 16.08 -5.56
C ASN A 27 -8.31 14.89 -5.36
N TYR A 28 -7.35 14.66 -6.26
CA TYR A 28 -6.38 13.57 -6.11
C TYR A 28 -5.47 13.78 -4.89
N SER A 29 -5.03 15.01 -4.64
CA SER A 29 -4.26 15.34 -3.43
C SER A 29 -5.06 15.05 -2.16
N SER A 30 -6.35 15.43 -2.12
CA SER A 30 -7.24 15.11 -1.00
C SER A 30 -7.40 13.59 -0.82
N LEU A 31 -7.62 12.84 -1.90
CA LEU A 31 -7.74 11.37 -1.86
C LEU A 31 -6.45 10.68 -1.38
N LEU A 32 -5.29 11.15 -1.84
CA LEU A 32 -3.99 10.64 -1.40
C LEU A 32 -3.76 10.92 0.09
N ASN A 33 -4.13 12.11 0.56
CA ASN A 33 -3.99 12.48 1.97
C ASN A 33 -4.97 11.73 2.88
N ALA A 34 -6.19 11.42 2.41
CA ALA A 34 -7.20 10.69 3.17
C ALA A 34 -6.81 9.22 3.47
N LYS A 35 -5.81 8.69 2.75
CA LYS A 35 -5.28 7.33 2.92
C LYS A 35 -3.91 7.30 3.58
N LYS A 36 -3.46 8.41 4.17
CA LYS A 36 -2.25 8.43 4.97
C LYS A 36 -2.46 7.74 6.31
N ILE A 37 -1.39 7.17 6.84
CA ILE A 37 -1.35 6.58 8.17
C ILE A 37 -0.05 6.99 8.87
N SER A 38 -0.10 7.16 10.19
CA SER A 38 1.11 7.33 11.00
C SER A 38 1.79 5.97 11.25
N ILE A 39 3.09 5.98 11.52
CA ILE A 39 3.83 4.74 11.82
C ILE A 39 3.28 3.99 13.05
N SER A 40 2.79 4.74 14.04
CA SER A 40 2.18 4.20 15.26
C SER A 40 0.84 3.52 14.98
N GLU A 41 -0.02 4.13 14.16
CA GLU A 41 -1.30 3.52 13.76
C GLU A 41 -1.07 2.30 12.86
N LEU A 42 -0.09 2.36 11.96
CA LEU A 42 0.28 1.22 11.12
C LEU A 42 0.72 0.04 12.00
N LYS A 43 1.58 0.29 12.99
CA LYS A 43 1.97 -0.73 13.98
C LYS A 43 0.75 -1.34 14.67
N ASN A 44 -0.20 -0.52 15.11
CA ASN A 44 -1.40 -1.00 15.80
C ASN A 44 -2.27 -1.87 14.87
N LYS A 45 -2.48 -1.46 13.61
CA LYS A 45 -3.22 -2.28 12.62
C LYS A 45 -2.50 -3.58 12.27
N LEU A 46 -1.17 -3.55 12.18
CA LEU A 46 -0.37 -4.76 11.99
C LEU A 46 -0.53 -5.71 13.18
N LEU A 47 -0.49 -5.21 14.41
CA LEU A 47 -0.70 -6.03 15.61
C LEU A 47 -2.12 -6.64 15.69
N GLN A 48 -3.13 -6.06 15.04
CA GLN A 48 -4.45 -6.69 14.95
C GLN A 48 -4.45 -7.96 14.09
N ILE A 49 -3.66 -8.00 13.02
CA ILE A 49 -3.58 -9.16 12.13
C ILE A 49 -2.46 -10.15 12.53
N MET A 50 -1.46 -9.68 13.28
CA MET A 50 -0.37 -10.48 13.81
C MET A 50 -0.04 -10.06 15.26
N PRO A 51 -0.86 -10.48 16.24
CA PRO A 51 -0.76 -10.01 17.63
C PRO A 51 0.53 -10.42 18.34
N ASN A 52 1.16 -11.50 17.90
CA ASN A 52 2.43 -11.97 18.47
C ASN A 52 3.66 -11.34 17.81
N ALA A 53 3.49 -10.40 16.86
CA ALA A 53 4.60 -9.79 16.15
C ALA A 53 5.31 -8.77 17.06
N SER A 54 6.64 -8.80 17.05
CA SER A 54 7.44 -7.74 17.66
C SER A 54 7.99 -6.82 16.58
N PHE A 55 7.59 -5.54 16.63
CA PHE A 55 8.03 -4.51 15.68
C PHE A 55 8.93 -3.49 16.35
N LYS A 56 10.06 -3.21 15.70
CA LYS A 56 10.95 -2.10 16.03
C LYS A 56 10.64 -0.92 15.12
N ILE A 57 10.57 0.27 15.71
CA ILE A 57 10.47 1.55 14.99
C ILE A 57 11.83 2.26 15.10
N ALA A 58 12.34 2.73 13.97
CA ALA A 58 13.56 3.54 13.89
C ALA A 58 13.33 4.68 12.89
N GLY A 59 13.10 5.89 13.42
CA GLY A 59 12.62 7.02 12.63
C GLY A 59 11.32 6.66 11.92
N ASP A 60 11.31 6.83 10.60
CA ASP A 60 10.15 6.57 9.73
C ASP A 60 10.03 5.09 9.31
N THR A 61 10.90 4.22 9.82
CA THR A 61 10.97 2.81 9.41
C THR A 61 10.42 1.89 10.49
N LEU A 62 9.58 0.94 10.09
CA LEU A 62 9.04 -0.13 10.92
C LEU A 62 9.52 -1.48 10.41
N SER A 63 10.17 -2.25 11.29
CA SER A 63 10.77 -3.55 10.96
C SER A 63 10.35 -4.64 11.92
N LEU A 64 10.08 -5.83 11.40
CA LEU A 64 9.81 -7.04 12.19
C LEU A 64 11.10 -7.56 12.83
N GLN A 65 11.06 -7.90 14.12
CA GLN A 65 12.22 -8.39 14.87
C GLN A 65 12.34 -9.91 14.88
N SER A 66 11.23 -10.62 14.76
CA SER A 66 11.19 -12.08 14.84
C SER A 66 10.20 -12.63 13.81
N GLN A 67 10.51 -13.82 13.28
CA GLN A 67 9.65 -14.50 12.33
C GLN A 67 8.28 -14.78 12.94
N ILE A 68 7.21 -14.56 12.17
CA ILE A 68 5.84 -14.80 12.61
C ILE A 68 4.98 -15.43 11.52
N SER A 69 4.05 -16.29 11.93
CA SER A 69 3.01 -16.80 11.04
C SER A 69 1.98 -15.70 10.74
N VAL A 70 1.77 -15.40 9.46
CA VAL A 70 0.76 -14.43 9.02
C VAL A 70 0.19 -14.85 7.68
N ASN A 71 -1.09 -14.56 7.45
CA ASN A 71 -1.68 -14.74 6.13
C ASN A 71 -1.15 -13.63 5.18
N PRO A 72 -0.42 -13.99 4.10
CA PRO A 72 0.16 -13.00 3.19
C PRO A 72 -0.89 -12.10 2.53
N TYR A 73 -2.06 -12.65 2.20
CA TYR A 73 -3.14 -11.90 1.56
C TYR A 73 -3.71 -10.82 2.47
N VAL A 74 -3.89 -11.13 3.77
CA VAL A 74 -4.38 -10.16 4.76
C VAL A 74 -3.36 -9.04 4.96
N LEU A 75 -2.06 -9.38 5.00
CA LEU A 75 -0.99 -8.38 5.12
C LEU A 75 -0.94 -7.46 3.90
N ILE A 76 -0.92 -8.02 2.69
CA ILE A 76 -0.86 -7.22 1.45
C ILE A 76 -2.10 -6.33 1.33
N ASN A 77 -3.30 -6.86 1.65
CA ASN A 77 -4.54 -6.09 1.63
C ASN A 77 -4.58 -4.97 2.68
N LEU A 78 -3.88 -5.13 3.81
CA LEU A 78 -3.75 -4.06 4.79
C LEU A 78 -2.83 -2.96 4.25
N LEU A 79 -1.67 -3.32 3.70
CA LEU A 79 -0.68 -2.35 3.21
C LEU A 79 -1.20 -1.56 2.01
N SER A 80 -1.97 -2.18 1.12
CA SER A 80 -2.55 -1.53 -0.06
C SER A 80 -3.61 -0.47 0.25
N GLN A 81 -4.07 -0.37 1.50
CA GLN A 81 -5.02 0.65 1.93
C GLN A 81 -4.36 2.02 2.12
N PHE A 82 -3.04 2.06 2.24
CA PHE A 82 -2.30 3.27 2.59
C PHE A 82 -1.44 3.76 1.45
N THR A 83 -1.43 5.07 1.24
CA THR A 83 -0.73 5.73 0.12
C THR A 83 0.67 6.18 0.48
N ASN A 84 1.01 6.24 1.76
CA ASN A 84 2.29 6.72 2.28
C ASN A 84 3.13 5.62 2.93
N VAL A 85 2.82 4.35 2.66
CA VAL A 85 3.58 3.20 3.17
C VAL A 85 4.34 2.56 2.02
N ASP A 86 5.65 2.45 2.19
CA ASP A 86 6.57 1.88 1.21
C ASP A 86 7.22 0.62 1.78
N VAL A 87 7.19 -0.47 1.00
CA VAL A 87 7.64 -1.79 1.45
C VAL A 87 9.07 -2.00 0.97
N ILE A 88 10.02 -1.81 1.89
CA ILE A 88 11.46 -1.93 1.62
C ILE A 88 11.87 -3.41 1.57
N GLY A 89 11.28 -4.24 2.43
CA GLY A 89 11.61 -5.66 2.52
C GLY A 89 10.41 -6.49 2.92
N LEU A 90 10.11 -7.53 2.14
CA LEU A 90 9.06 -8.48 2.42
C LEU A 90 9.51 -9.88 1.99
N GLN A 91 9.68 -10.78 2.94
CA GLN A 91 10.07 -12.16 2.68
C GLN A 91 9.20 -13.13 3.48
N PHE A 92 8.56 -14.04 2.78
CA PHE A 92 7.87 -15.18 3.37
C PHE A 92 8.69 -16.45 3.23
N GLN A 93 8.60 -17.30 4.23
CA GLN A 93 9.04 -18.68 4.22
C GLN A 93 7.79 -19.57 4.24
N SER A 94 7.75 -20.59 3.39
CA SER A 94 6.68 -21.59 3.39
C SER A 94 7.29 -22.94 3.72
N ASP A 95 6.69 -23.65 4.66
CA ASP A 95 7.04 -25.05 4.94
C ASP A 95 6.18 -26.02 4.10
N SER A 96 5.49 -25.53 3.07
CA SER A 96 4.70 -26.38 2.19
C SER A 96 5.63 -27.19 1.27
N PRO A 97 5.45 -28.52 1.19
CA PRO A 97 6.19 -29.33 0.23
C PRO A 97 5.93 -28.81 -1.20
N ILE A 98 6.98 -28.70 -2.01
CA ILE A 98 6.83 -28.46 -3.45
C ILE A 98 6.34 -29.77 -4.06
N PHE A 99 5.02 -29.90 -4.27
CA PHE A 99 4.45 -31.07 -4.92
C PHE A 99 4.57 -30.92 -6.44
N TYR A 100 5.42 -31.74 -7.07
CA TYR A 100 5.56 -31.83 -8.53
C TYR A 100 4.54 -32.78 -9.18
N GLU A 101 3.65 -33.40 -8.41
CA GLU A 101 2.71 -34.38 -8.94
C GLU A 101 1.25 -33.99 -8.70
N TYR A 102 0.46 -34.11 -9.78
CA TYR A 102 -0.99 -34.06 -9.80
C TYR A 102 -1.57 -35.12 -8.87
N ARG A 103 -1.71 -34.83 -7.57
CA ARG A 103 -2.55 -35.60 -6.67
C ARG A 103 -3.69 -34.75 -6.14
N ASN A 104 -4.86 -35.36 -6.17
CA ASN A 104 -6.15 -34.84 -5.75
C ASN A 104 -6.03 -33.93 -4.51
N TYR A 105 -6.40 -32.67 -4.71
CA TYR A 105 -6.47 -31.64 -3.69
C TYR A 105 -7.53 -32.01 -2.65
N ASP A 106 -7.14 -32.76 -1.62
CA ASP A 106 -7.87 -32.72 -0.36
C ASP A 106 -7.64 -31.33 0.27
N GLN A 107 -8.70 -30.53 0.26
CA GLN A 107 -8.74 -29.07 0.47
C GLN A 107 -8.41 -28.58 1.89
N LYS A 108 -7.41 -29.12 2.60
CA LYS A 108 -7.07 -28.67 3.96
C LYS A 108 -5.58 -28.46 4.26
N MET A 109 -4.73 -28.26 3.27
CA MET A 109 -3.42 -27.66 3.52
C MET A 109 -3.54 -26.13 3.41
N VAL A 110 -3.87 -25.46 4.52
CA VAL A 110 -3.61 -24.02 4.64
C VAL A 110 -2.09 -23.88 4.66
N PRO A 111 -1.45 -23.32 3.62
CA PRO A 111 -0.01 -23.23 3.59
C PRO A 111 0.43 -22.36 4.77
N LYS A 112 1.29 -22.90 5.64
CA LYS A 112 1.85 -22.15 6.76
C LYS A 112 2.94 -21.23 6.23
N TYR A 113 2.55 -20.01 5.85
CA TYR A 113 3.49 -18.95 5.51
C TYR A 113 3.96 -18.26 6.79
N SER A 114 5.27 -18.18 6.97
CA SER A 114 5.91 -17.39 8.00
C SER A 114 6.57 -16.16 7.38
N LEU A 115 6.23 -14.98 7.86
CA LEU A 115 6.91 -13.74 7.52
C LEU A 115 8.26 -13.68 8.23
N LYS A 116 9.35 -13.72 7.47
CA LYS A 116 10.74 -13.75 7.96
C LYS A 116 11.35 -12.35 7.98
N ILE A 117 11.15 -11.60 6.90
CA ILE A 117 11.61 -10.21 6.78
C ILE A 117 10.39 -9.35 6.48
N PHE A 118 10.24 -8.29 7.26
CA PHE A 118 9.28 -7.24 6.99
C PHE A 118 9.88 -5.92 7.41
N THR A 119 9.98 -5.00 6.46
CA THR A 119 10.50 -3.65 6.67
C THR A 119 9.71 -2.71 5.78
N VAL A 120 9.08 -1.72 6.40
CA VAL A 120 8.28 -0.70 5.73
C VAL A 120 8.73 0.68 6.20
N LYS A 121 8.59 1.67 5.32
CA LYS A 121 8.81 3.07 5.64
C LYS A 121 7.53 3.84 5.46
N VAL A 122 7.23 4.74 6.38
CA VAL A 122 6.02 5.56 6.38
C VAL A 122 6.43 7.00 6.14
N TYR A 123 5.97 7.60 5.05
CA TYR A 123 6.33 8.97 4.68
C TYR A 123 5.31 9.99 5.18
N GLY A 124 5.80 11.12 5.71
CA GLY A 124 4.98 12.30 6.00
C GLY A 124 3.85 12.06 7.01
N GLY A 125 4.11 11.22 8.02
CA GLY A 125 3.23 10.90 9.13
C GLY A 125 3.99 10.85 10.45
#